data_AF-A0A1J8Q9Z8-F1
#
_entry.id   AF-A0A1J8Q9Z8-F1
#
_cell.length_a   1.000
_cell.length_b   1.000
_cell.length_c   1.000
_cell.angle_alpha   90.00
_cell.angle_beta   90.00
_cell.angle_gamma   90.00
#
_symmetry.space_group_name_H-M   'P 1'
#
loop_
_entity.id
_entity.type
_entity.pdbx_description
1 polymer ?
#
loop_
_entity_poly.entity_id
_entity_poly.type
_entity_poly.pdbx_seq_one_letter_code
_entity_poly.pdbx_strand_id
1 'polypeptide(L)'
;MLFKAGKARDGYFTNENILAHAEKAMDILSRDYANEDHVFVFDNATTHLKRADDALSARKMPKGQSKTWGVTVAIKDVTGKPIMDAKGKQVKECIRMTDG
;
A
#
# COMPACT_ATOMS: atom_id res chain seq x y z
N MET A 1 -25.14 -15.42 0.04
CA MET A 1 -24.08 -14.39 -0.07
C MET A 1 -22.94 -14.99 -0.87
N LEU A 2 -22.52 -14.38 -1.99
CA LEU A 2 -21.50 -14.96 -2.88
C LEU A 2 -20.14 -14.31 -2.60
N PHE A 3 -19.24 -15.01 -1.92
CA PHE A 3 -17.87 -14.55 -1.69
C PHE A 3 -17.10 -14.51 -3.02
N LYS A 4 -16.53 -13.36 -3.39
CA LYS A 4 -15.76 -13.19 -4.62
C LYS A 4 -14.30 -12.92 -4.27
N ALA A 5 -13.44 -13.91 -4.41
CA ALA A 5 -12.00 -13.75 -4.21
C ALA A 5 -11.35 -12.87 -5.30
N GLY A 6 -10.41 -12.01 -4.92
CA GLY A 6 -9.56 -11.23 -5.83
C GLY A 6 -9.04 -9.92 -5.25
N LYS A 7 -7.94 -9.38 -5.81
CA LYS A 7 -7.39 -8.06 -5.42
C LYS A 7 -8.47 -6.99 -5.58
N ALA A 8 -8.84 -6.34 -4.48
CA ALA A 8 -9.94 -5.36 -4.36
C ALA A 8 -11.38 -5.93 -4.41
N ARG A 9 -11.59 -7.20 -4.03
CA ARG A 9 -12.93 -7.75 -3.77
C ARG A 9 -12.99 -8.34 -2.36
N ASP A 10 -13.92 -7.78 -1.58
CA ASP A 10 -14.47 -8.20 -0.27
C ASP A 10 -13.77 -9.37 0.42
N GLY A 11 -12.61 -9.10 1.06
CA GLY A 11 -11.95 -10.07 1.93
C GLY A 11 -10.42 -10.04 1.90
N TYR A 12 -9.79 -9.31 0.99
CA TYR A 12 -8.32 -9.18 1.00
C TYR A 12 -7.87 -8.23 2.11
N PHE A 13 -7.18 -8.78 3.11
CA PHE A 13 -6.55 -8.03 4.19
C PHE A 13 -5.44 -7.14 3.61
N THR A 14 -5.62 -5.83 3.70
CA THR A 14 -4.64 -4.84 3.23
C THR A 14 -3.65 -4.48 4.34
N ASN A 15 -2.57 -3.78 3.99
CA ASN A 15 -1.63 -3.26 4.99
C ASN A 15 -2.34 -2.29 5.93
N GLU A 16 -3.22 -1.45 5.37
CA GLU A 16 -4.04 -0.50 6.13
C GLU A 16 -4.95 -1.25 7.12
N ASN A 17 -5.43 -2.45 6.78
CA ASN A 17 -6.15 -3.31 7.73
C ASN A 17 -5.25 -3.87 8.84
N ILE A 18 -3.98 -4.20 8.55
CA ILE A 18 -3.02 -4.65 9.56
C ILE A 18 -2.76 -3.52 10.58
N LEU A 19 -2.52 -2.30 10.09
CA LEU A 19 -2.28 -1.13 10.95
C LEU A 19 -3.49 -0.83 11.83
N ALA A 20 -4.69 -0.73 11.24
CA ALA A 20 -5.91 -0.46 11.99
C ALA A 20 -6.23 -1.54 13.03
N HIS A 21 -5.90 -2.81 12.74
CA HIS A 21 -6.07 -3.89 13.71
C HIS A 21 -5.07 -3.75 14.86
N ALA A 22 -3.79 -3.48 14.55
CA ALA A 22 -2.75 -3.31 15.56
C ALA A 22 -3.06 -2.14 16.49
N GLU A 23 -3.47 -0.99 15.96
CA GLU A 23 -3.90 0.18 16.75
C GLU A 23 -5.03 -0.18 17.71
N LYS A 24 -6.10 -0.79 17.20
CA LYS A 24 -7.23 -1.19 18.02
C LYS A 24 -6.85 -2.20 19.12
N ALA A 25 -5.94 -3.12 18.83
CA ALA A 25 -5.44 -4.06 19.83
C ALA A 25 -4.64 -3.32 20.92
N MET A 26 -3.76 -2.39 20.54
CA MET A 26 -3.02 -1.56 21.50
C MET A 26 -3.95 -0.71 22.39
N ASP A 27 -5.04 -0.16 21.84
CA ASP A 27 -6.04 0.58 22.62
C ASP A 27 -6.74 -0.30 23.67
N ILE A 28 -7.07 -1.55 23.31
CA ILE A 28 -7.70 -2.49 24.24
C ILE A 28 -6.72 -2.89 25.35
N LEU A 29 -5.49 -3.25 24.98
CA LEU A 29 -4.48 -3.69 25.94
C LEU A 29 -4.08 -2.57 26.90
N SER A 30 -3.92 -1.34 26.41
CA SER A 30 -3.62 -0.19 27.27
C SER A 30 -4.76 0.18 28.22
N ARG A 31 -6.02 -0.03 27.82
CA ARG A 31 -7.18 0.25 28.67
C ARG A 31 -7.42 -0.84 29.72
N ASP A 32 -7.39 -2.10 29.30
CA ASP A 32 -7.91 -3.21 30.11
C ASP A 32 -6.79 -3.99 30.82
N TYR A 33 -5.53 -3.88 30.34
CA TYR A 33 -4.37 -4.67 30.79
C TYR A 33 -3.11 -3.80 30.93
N ALA A 34 -3.27 -2.61 31.52
CA ALA A 34 -2.23 -1.57 31.58
C ALA A 34 -0.97 -1.96 32.37
N ASN A 35 -1.05 -3.00 33.20
CA ASN A 35 0.01 -3.48 34.07
C ASN A 35 0.72 -4.74 33.56
N GLU A 36 0.46 -5.13 32.31
CA GLU A 36 1.08 -6.27 31.66
C GLU A 36 1.97 -5.82 30.50
N ASP A 37 3.01 -6.60 30.22
CA ASP A 37 3.87 -6.38 29.06
C ASP A 37 3.30 -7.11 27.84
N HIS A 38 3.10 -6.37 26.75
CA HIS A 38 2.48 -6.88 25.53
C HIS A 38 3.49 -6.97 24.39
N VAL A 39 3.55 -8.13 23.72
CA VAL A 39 4.42 -8.35 22.55
C VAL A 39 3.58 -8.70 21.33
N PHE A 40 3.69 -7.90 20.27
CA PHE A 40 3.06 -8.18 18.99
C PHE A 40 4.06 -8.82 18.03
N VAL A 41 3.72 -10.01 17.53
CA VAL A 41 4.56 -10.75 16.56
C VAL A 41 3.81 -10.84 15.25
N PHE A 42 4.43 -10.32 14.19
CA PHE A 42 3.89 -10.37 12.83
C PHE A 42 4.76 -11.28 11.97
N ASP A 43 4.13 -12.24 11.28
CA ASP A 43 4.82 -13.05 10.29
C ASP A 43 5.02 -12.26 9.00
N ASN A 44 6.28 -12.14 8.55
CA ASN A 44 6.61 -11.48 7.29
C ASN A 44 6.49 -12.49 6.15
N ALA A 45 5.26 -12.86 5.82
CA ALA A 45 4.99 -13.67 4.65
C ALA A 45 5.52 -12.94 3.40
N THR A 46 6.47 -13.56 2.70
CA THR A 46 7.22 -13.00 1.54
C THR A 46 6.34 -12.54 0.37
N THR A 47 5.05 -12.88 0.38
CA THR A 47 4.03 -12.47 -0.59
C THR A 47 3.44 -11.08 -0.32
N HIS A 48 3.74 -10.43 0.81
CA HIS A 48 3.15 -9.15 1.24
C HIS A 48 4.11 -7.96 1.34
N LEU A 49 5.36 -8.06 0.86
CA LEU A 49 6.23 -6.88 0.75
C LEU A 49 5.66 -5.89 -0.27
N LYS A 50 4.86 -4.94 0.20
CA LYS A 50 4.51 -3.73 -0.54
C LYS A 50 5.77 -2.88 -0.60
N ARG A 51 6.42 -2.86 -1.76
CA ARG A 51 7.45 -1.86 -2.07
C ARG A 51 6.80 -0.47 -2.01
N ALA A 52 7.57 0.54 -1.58
CA ALA A 52 7.11 1.93 -1.65
C ALA A 52 6.64 2.26 -3.07
N ASP A 53 5.66 3.16 -3.20
CA ASP A 53 5.02 3.43 -4.50
C ASP A 53 6.04 3.93 -5.55
N ASP A 54 7.15 4.51 -5.10
CA ASP A 54 8.29 5.04 -5.85
C ASP A 54 9.50 4.09 -5.94
N ALA A 55 9.49 2.95 -5.22
CA ALA A 55 10.63 2.06 -5.16
C ALA A 55 10.94 1.38 -6.50
N LEU A 56 12.23 1.22 -6.77
CA LEU A 56 12.76 0.63 -7.99
C LEU A 56 12.13 -0.75 -8.28
N SER A 57 11.58 -0.91 -9.49
CA SER A 57 11.03 -2.18 -9.97
C SER A 57 11.80 -2.67 -11.18
N ALA A 58 12.56 -3.76 -11.00
CA ALA A 58 13.31 -4.41 -12.08
C ALA A 58 12.43 -4.80 -13.28
N ARG A 59 11.13 -5.09 -13.05
CA ARG A 59 10.17 -5.38 -14.13
C ARG A 59 9.84 -4.17 -15.01
N LYS A 60 10.03 -2.97 -14.49
CA LYS A 60 9.80 -1.70 -15.21
C LYS A 60 11.10 -1.03 -15.63
N MET A 61 12.26 -1.68 -15.41
CA MET A 61 13.55 -1.19 -15.89
C MET A 61 13.72 -1.56 -17.37
N PRO A 62 14.02 -0.60 -18.26
CA PRO A 62 14.36 -0.87 -19.64
C PRO A 62 15.73 -1.56 -19.69
N LYS A 63 15.90 -2.45 -20.66
CA LYS A 63 17.22 -2.97 -20.99
C LYS A 63 17.98 -1.89 -21.76
N GLY A 64 18.71 -1.02 -21.04
CA GLY A 64 19.52 0.06 -21.61
C GLY A 64 19.08 1.47 -21.22
N GLN A 65 19.82 2.48 -21.68
CA GLN A 65 19.53 3.89 -21.39
C GLN A 65 18.23 4.33 -22.09
N SER A 66 17.19 4.66 -21.33
CA SER A 66 15.93 5.18 -21.86
C SER A 66 15.65 6.59 -21.31
N LYS A 67 15.27 7.51 -22.19
CA LYS A 67 14.92 8.90 -21.83
C LYS A 67 13.55 9.03 -21.15
N THR A 68 12.69 8.01 -21.26
CA THR A 68 11.29 8.02 -20.79
C THR A 68 11.04 7.09 -19.59
N TRP A 69 12.10 6.68 -18.91
CA TRP A 69 11.99 5.73 -17.80
C TRP A 69 11.45 6.36 -16.51
N GLY A 70 10.50 5.67 -15.86
CA GLY A 70 9.84 6.11 -14.63
C GLY A 70 8.72 5.16 -14.16
N VAL A 71 8.08 5.51 -13.04
CA VAL A 71 6.87 4.83 -12.52
C VAL A 71 5.64 5.65 -12.90
N THR A 72 4.63 4.98 -13.45
CA THR A 72 3.30 5.56 -13.60
C THR A 72 2.60 5.57 -12.25
N VAL A 73 2.48 6.72 -11.61
CA VAL A 73 1.75 6.93 -10.35
C VAL A 73 0.43 7.66 -10.62
N ALA A 74 -0.59 7.36 -9.84
CA ALA A 74 -1.83 8.13 -9.87
C ALA A 74 -1.61 9.48 -9.19
N ILE A 75 -2.03 10.57 -9.82
CA ILE A 75 -1.92 11.91 -9.24
C ILE A 75 -2.88 11.98 -8.05
N LYS A 76 -2.37 12.39 -6.88
CA LYS A 76 -3.17 12.57 -5.66
C LYS A 76 -3.47 14.05 -5.44
N ASP A 77 -4.69 14.35 -5.01
CA ASP A 77 -5.12 15.68 -4.55
C ASP A 77 -4.49 16.03 -3.19
N VAL A 78 -4.63 17.28 -2.72
CA VAL A 78 -4.13 17.78 -1.42
C VAL A 78 -4.61 16.96 -0.21
N THR A 79 -5.67 16.17 -0.38
CA THR A 79 -6.22 15.25 0.63
C THR A 79 -5.71 13.80 0.49
N GLY A 80 -4.79 13.52 -0.43
CA GLY A 80 -4.21 12.19 -0.66
C GLY A 80 -5.06 11.25 -1.53
N LYS A 81 -6.22 11.69 -2.03
CA LYS A 81 -7.10 10.88 -2.90
C LYS A 81 -6.67 10.98 -4.37
N PRO A 82 -6.72 9.88 -5.16
CA PRO A 82 -6.35 9.91 -6.57
C PRO A 82 -7.36 10.73 -7.40
N ILE A 83 -6.85 11.65 -8.22
CA ILE A 83 -7.63 12.51 -9.13
C ILE A 83 -8.17 11.65 -10.27
N MET A 84 -9.45 11.79 -10.57
CA MET A 84 -10.14 11.12 -11.67
C MET A 84 -10.30 12.08 -12.86
N ASP A 85 -10.14 11.57 -14.09
CA ASP A 85 -10.50 12.29 -15.31
C ASP A 85 -12.03 12.41 -15.47
N ALA A 86 -12.49 13.22 -16.42
CA ALA A 86 -13.91 13.40 -16.73
C ALA A 86 -14.64 12.11 -17.17
N LYS A 87 -13.90 11.02 -17.41
CA LYS A 87 -14.41 9.69 -17.77
C LYS A 87 -14.31 8.69 -16.60
N GLY A 88 -13.98 9.16 -15.39
CA GLY A 88 -13.90 8.33 -14.17
C GLY A 88 -12.64 7.46 -14.09
N LYS A 89 -11.63 7.71 -14.92
CA LYS A 89 -10.35 7.01 -14.89
C LYS A 89 -9.32 7.83 -14.12
N GLN A 90 -8.57 7.18 -13.22
CA GLN A 90 -7.50 7.84 -12.47
C GLN A 90 -6.49 8.49 -13.43
N VAL A 91 -6.22 9.78 -13.21
CA VAL A 91 -5.18 10.52 -13.91
C VAL A 91 -3.83 10.02 -13.42
N LYS A 92 -2.94 9.73 -14.36
CA LYS A 92 -1.64 9.13 -14.08
C LYS A 92 -0.53 9.98 -14.66
N GLU A 93 0.53 10.14 -13.90
CA GLU A 93 1.76 10.81 -14.33
C GLU A 93 2.92 9.82 -14.27
N CYS A 94 3.89 9.99 -15.17
CA CYS A 94 5.14 9.22 -15.11
C CYS A 94 6.16 10.01 -14.28
N ILE A 95 6.43 9.56 -13.06
CA ILE A 95 7.48 10.13 -12.21
C ILE A 95 8.79 9.39 -12.42
N ARG A 96 9.91 10.10 -12.33
CA ARG A 96 11.24 9.49 -12.39
C ARG A 96 11.50 8.75 -11.07
N MET A 97 12.01 7.51 -11.17
CA MET A 97 12.41 6.75 -9.97
C MET A 97 13.65 7.42 -9.36
N THR A 98 13.64 7.64 -8.04
CA THR A 98 14.80 8.12 -7.29
C THR A 98 15.60 6.95 -6.75
N ASP A 99 16.87 7.20 -6.45
CA ASP A 99 17.67 6.42 -5.52
C ASP A 99 16.97 6.42 -4.15
N GLY A 100 16.73 5.22 -3.63
CA GLY A 100 16.05 5.00 -2.34
C GLY A 100 16.99 5.07 -1.16
#